data_AF-A0A531M4S0-F1
#
_entry.id   AF-A0A531M4S0-F1
#
_cell.length_a   1.000
_cell.length_b   1.000
_cell.length_c   1.000
_cell.angle_alpha   90.00
_cell.angle_beta   90.00
_cell.angle_gamma   90.00
#
_symmetry.space_group_name_H-M   'P 1'
#
loop_
_entity.id
_entity.type
_entity.pdbx_description
1 polymer ?
#
loop_
_entity_poly.entity_id
_entity_poly.type
_entity_poly.pdbx_seq_one_letter_code
_entity_poly.pdbx_strand_id
1 'polypeptide(L)'
;VNTHGSLILTYLTFGLPLAIWLLKGFYDNIPVQLEQAARIDGATRFQAFVLIVMPLSAPGIIATAIYSFIGAWNEYIYAYTFLSKNEQLTLPVGIQRFFSENTTDFPGLMAASFMMSVPVVVLFLVLQRYFVRALTEGAVKH
;
A
#
# COMPACT_ATOMS: atom_id res chain seq x y z
N VAL A 1 21.69 6.34 0.76
CA VAL A 1 21.69 7.63 1.48
C VAL A 1 21.57 8.73 0.44
N ASN A 2 20.59 9.65 0.57
CA ASN A 2 20.28 10.70 -0.42
C ASN A 2 19.84 10.23 -1.82
N THR A 3 19.14 9.10 -1.89
CA THR A 3 18.43 8.66 -3.10
C THR A 3 17.07 8.08 -2.72
N HIS A 4 16.06 8.29 -3.56
CA HIS A 4 14.73 7.68 -3.36
C HIS A 4 14.82 6.14 -3.34
N GLY A 5 15.79 5.54 -4.05
CA GLY A 5 16.05 4.10 -4.00
C GLY A 5 16.42 3.60 -2.60
N SER A 6 17.19 4.35 -1.81
CA SER A 6 17.48 3.95 -0.42
C SER A 6 16.23 3.97 0.46
N LEU A 7 15.31 4.92 0.26
CA LEU A 7 14.03 4.92 0.97
C LEU A 7 13.14 3.76 0.56
N ILE A 8 13.04 3.47 -0.74
CA ILE A 8 12.26 2.34 -1.25
C ILE A 8 12.74 1.03 -0.62
N LEU A 9 14.05 0.80 -0.58
CA LEU A 9 14.62 -0.40 0.05
C LEU A 9 14.33 -0.47 1.55
N THR A 10 14.40 0.65 2.27
CA THR A 10 14.03 0.71 3.69
C THR A 10 12.54 0.39 3.88
N TYR A 11 11.65 1.00 3.09
CA TYR A 11 10.21 0.75 3.16
C TYR A 11 9.86 -0.69 2.82
N LEU A 12 10.53 -1.29 1.83
CA LEU A 12 10.39 -2.71 1.54
C LEU A 12 10.84 -3.56 2.73
N THR A 13 12.01 -3.29 3.31
CA THR A 13 12.58 -4.09 4.40
C THR A 13 11.64 -4.16 5.60
N PHE A 14 11.02 -3.04 5.98
CA PHE A 14 10.09 -2.99 7.12
C PHE A 14 8.64 -3.36 6.75
N GLY A 15 8.19 -3.05 5.54
CA GLY A 15 6.82 -3.29 5.10
C GLY A 15 6.56 -4.71 4.59
N LEU A 16 7.57 -5.38 4.01
CA LEU A 16 7.42 -6.70 3.39
C LEU A 16 6.94 -7.79 4.35
N PRO A 17 7.44 -7.93 5.60
CA PRO A 17 7.00 -9.00 6.49
C PRO A 17 5.49 -8.97 6.73
N LEU A 18 4.94 -7.77 6.98
CA LEU A 18 3.51 -7.60 7.21
C LEU A 18 2.69 -7.73 5.92
N ALA A 19 3.20 -7.23 4.80
CA ALA A 19 2.56 -7.42 3.50
C ALA A 19 2.45 -8.90 3.11
N ILE A 20 3.52 -9.67 3.32
CA ILE A 20 3.53 -11.13 3.11
C ILE A 20 2.54 -11.81 4.04
N TRP A 21 2.49 -11.41 5.32
CA TRP A 21 1.55 -11.98 6.28
C TRP A 21 0.09 -11.72 5.90
N LEU A 22 -0.24 -10.49 5.49
CA LEU A 22 -1.57 -10.13 5.00
C LEU A 22 -1.95 -10.95 3.76
N LEU A 23 -1.09 -10.98 2.74
CA LEU A 23 -1.31 -11.76 1.52
C LEU A 23 -1.46 -13.25 1.80
N LYS A 24 -0.63 -13.80 2.69
CA LYS A 24 -0.74 -15.20 3.11
C LYS A 24 -2.11 -15.48 3.73
N GLY A 25 -2.63 -14.58 4.57
CA GLY A 25 -3.97 -14.71 5.13
C GLY A 25 -5.06 -14.83 4.05
N PHE A 26 -4.92 -14.14 2.92
CA PHE A 26 -5.84 -14.30 1.78
C PHE A 26 -5.59 -15.61 1.01
N TYR A 27 -4.33 -15.96 0.74
CA TYR A 27 -3.99 -17.20 0.03
C TYR A 27 -4.42 -18.46 0.78
N ASP A 28 -4.29 -18.48 2.11
CA ASP A 28 -4.68 -19.62 2.95
C ASP A 28 -6.19 -19.90 2.90
N ASN A 29 -7.01 -18.92 2.47
CA ASN A 29 -8.45 -19.07 2.29
C ASN A 29 -8.84 -19.61 0.90
N ILE A 30 -7.90 -19.72 -0.05
CA ILE A 30 -8.19 -20.21 -1.40
C ILE A 30 -8.16 -21.74 -1.42
N PRO A 31 -9.24 -22.42 -1.84
CA PRO A 31 -9.27 -23.87 -1.91
C PRO A 31 -8.18 -24.43 -2.85
N VAL A 32 -7.28 -25.26 -2.32
CA VAL A 32 -6.18 -25.88 -3.08
C VAL A 32 -6.68 -26.74 -4.24
N GLN A 33 -7.93 -27.21 -4.18
CA GLN A 33 -8.56 -28.02 -5.23
C GLN A 33 -8.65 -27.26 -6.56
N LEU A 34 -8.78 -25.93 -6.54
CA LEU A 34 -8.83 -25.11 -7.75
C LEU A 34 -7.50 -25.12 -8.52
N GLU A 35 -6.37 -25.08 -7.79
CA GLU A 35 -5.05 -25.21 -8.40
C GLU A 35 -4.83 -26.63 -8.94
N GLN A 36 -5.28 -27.65 -8.20
CA GLN A 36 -5.18 -29.05 -8.61
C GLN A 36 -6.00 -29.33 -9.88
N ALA A 37 -7.21 -28.78 -9.97
CA ALA A 37 -8.06 -28.88 -11.16
C ALA A 37 -7.37 -28.27 -12.39
N ALA A 38 -6.84 -27.04 -12.27
CA ALA A 38 -6.10 -26.40 -13.35
C ALA A 38 -4.89 -27.23 -13.81
N ARG A 39 -4.21 -27.92 -12.87
CA ARG A 39 -3.08 -28.81 -13.20
C ARG A 39 -3.52 -30.10 -13.88
N ILE A 40 -4.70 -30.63 -13.58
CA ILE A 40 -5.30 -31.76 -14.30
C ILE A 40 -5.62 -31.34 -15.74
N ASP A 41 -6.06 -30.10 -15.94
CA ASP A 41 -6.33 -29.50 -17.26
C ASP A 41 -5.05 -29.15 -18.05
N GLY A 42 -3.87 -29.51 -17.53
CA GLY A 42 -2.58 -29.33 -18.22
C GLY A 42 -1.86 -28.02 -17.89
N ALA A 43 -2.35 -27.21 -16.95
CA ALA A 43 -1.64 -26.01 -16.52
C ALA A 43 -0.37 -26.37 -15.72
N THR A 44 0.73 -25.68 -16.00
CA THR A 44 1.93 -25.70 -15.15
C THR A 44 1.64 -25.03 -13.80
N ARG A 45 2.47 -25.31 -12.77
CA ARG A 45 2.33 -24.67 -11.45
C ARG A 45 2.29 -23.13 -11.51
N PHE A 46 3.17 -22.54 -12.33
CA PHE A 46 3.20 -21.09 -12.48
C PHE A 46 1.94 -20.56 -13.19
N GLN A 47 1.44 -21.27 -14.22
CA GLN A 47 0.18 -20.92 -14.88
C GLN A 47 -1.01 -21.02 -13.91
N ALA A 48 -1.11 -22.10 -13.13
CA ALA A 48 -2.17 -22.26 -12.14
C ALA A 48 -2.12 -21.14 -11.09
N PHE A 49 -0.94 -20.75 -10.62
CA PHE A 49 -0.79 -19.60 -9.72
C PHE A 49 -1.27 -18.28 -10.35
N VAL A 50 -0.80 -17.95 -11.55
CA VAL A 50 -1.13 -16.67 -12.21
C VAL A 50 -2.60 -16.61 -12.66
N LEU A 51 -3.16 -17.72 -13.15
CA LEU A 51 -4.51 -17.76 -13.72
C LEU A 51 -5.61 -18.02 -12.70
N ILE A 52 -5.30 -18.68 -11.57
CA ILE A 52 -6.29 -19.04 -10.55
C ILE A 52 -6.04 -18.27 -9.26
N VAL A 53 -4.86 -18.44 -8.66
CA VAL A 53 -4.57 -17.92 -7.31
C VAL A 53 -4.49 -16.38 -7.31
N MET A 54 -3.76 -15.78 -8.25
CA MET A 54 -3.59 -14.33 -8.38
C MET A 54 -4.92 -13.56 -8.51
N PRO A 55 -5.83 -13.89 -9.46
CA PRO A 55 -7.10 -13.17 -9.60
C PRO A 55 -8.05 -13.39 -8.42
N LEU A 56 -8.10 -14.60 -7.86
CA LEU A 56 -8.90 -14.86 -6.64
C LEU A 56 -8.38 -14.09 -5.43
N SER A 57 -7.08 -13.79 -5.41
CA SER A 57 -6.44 -13.00 -4.37
C SER A 57 -6.45 -11.50 -4.63
N ALA A 58 -7.04 -11.05 -5.75
CA ALA A 58 -7.08 -9.63 -6.10
C ALA A 58 -7.61 -8.73 -4.97
N PRO A 59 -8.67 -9.09 -4.21
CA PRO A 59 -9.10 -8.29 -3.07
C PRO A 59 -8.03 -8.17 -1.97
N GLY A 60 -7.30 -9.26 -1.70
CA GLY A 60 -6.20 -9.28 -0.73
C GLY A 60 -4.98 -8.50 -1.18
N ILE A 61 -4.65 -8.56 -2.47
CA ILE A 61 -3.58 -7.77 -3.10
C ILE A 61 -3.91 -6.29 -3.01
N ILE A 62 -5.15 -5.90 -3.33
CA ILE A 62 -5.61 -4.51 -3.21
C ILE A 62 -5.51 -4.05 -1.75
N ALA A 63 -6.04 -4.81 -0.79
CA ALA A 63 -5.99 -4.47 0.63
C ALA A 63 -4.54 -4.29 1.14
N THR A 64 -3.65 -5.19 0.75
CA THR A 64 -2.23 -5.12 1.13
C THR A 64 -1.53 -3.93 0.48
N ALA A 65 -1.81 -3.66 -0.80
CA ALA A 65 -1.23 -2.52 -1.52
C ALA A 65 -1.67 -1.18 -0.90
N ILE A 66 -2.94 -1.06 -0.49
CA ILE A 66 -3.44 0.12 0.25
C ILE A 66 -2.68 0.30 1.54
N TYR A 67 -2.56 -0.76 2.33
CA TYR A 67 -1.86 -0.72 3.60
C TYR A 67 -0.40 -0.25 3.42
N SER A 68 0.31 -0.85 2.45
CA SER A 68 1.68 -0.46 2.13
C SER A 68 1.78 0.98 1.63
N PHE A 69 0.83 1.44 0.81
CA PHE A 69 0.79 2.82 0.32
C PHE A 69 0.58 3.82 1.47
N ILE A 70 -0.42 3.59 2.33
CA ILE A 70 -0.70 4.47 3.47
C ILE A 70 0.50 4.50 4.42
N GLY A 71 1.11 3.35 4.68
CA GLY A 71 2.31 3.23 5.51
C GLY A 71 3.47 4.04 4.96
N ALA A 72 3.79 3.89 3.67
CA ALA A 72 4.88 4.62 3.02
C ALA A 72 4.58 6.13 2.85
N TRP A 73 3.32 6.50 2.59
CA TRP A 73 2.90 7.89 2.38
C TRP A 73 2.96 8.72 3.66
N ASN A 74 2.63 8.12 4.80
CA ASN A 74 2.68 8.77 6.11
C ASN A 74 4.05 8.65 6.79
N GLU A 75 5.01 7.98 6.15
CA GLU A 75 6.30 7.70 6.76
C GLU A 75 7.15 8.98 6.84
N TYR A 76 7.59 9.32 8.06
CA TYR A 76 8.35 10.52 8.35
C TYR A 76 9.79 10.24 8.81
N ILE A 77 9.99 9.23 9.67
CA ILE A 77 11.23 9.00 10.41
C ILE A 77 12.36 8.60 9.46
N TYR A 78 12.14 7.60 8.61
CA TYR A 78 13.13 7.16 7.64
C TYR A 78 13.36 8.22 6.56
N ALA A 79 12.30 8.87 6.07
CA ALA A 79 12.43 9.99 5.14
C ALA A 79 13.32 11.10 5.71
N TYR A 80 13.08 11.55 6.94
CA TYR A 80 13.88 12.56 7.63
C TYR A 80 15.33 12.11 7.85
N THR A 81 15.54 10.83 8.17
CA THR A 81 16.87 10.28 8.49
C THR A 81 17.73 10.08 7.23
N PHE A 82 17.14 9.65 6.12
CA PHE A 82 17.89 9.27 4.91
C PHE A 82 17.94 10.35 3.81
N LEU A 83 17.07 11.37 3.87
CA LEU A 83 17.04 12.48 2.94
C LEU A 83 17.54 13.76 3.61
N SER A 84 18.76 14.17 3.28
CA SER A 84 19.35 15.41 3.80
C SER A 84 19.29 16.57 2.80
N LYS A 85 18.92 16.31 1.53
CA LYS A 85 18.85 17.33 0.46
C LYS A 85 17.43 17.88 0.28
N ASN A 86 17.31 19.20 0.22
CA ASN A 86 16.03 19.93 0.06
C ASN A 86 15.18 19.44 -1.12
N GLU A 87 15.81 19.07 -2.23
CA GLU A 87 15.13 18.72 -3.48
C GLU A 87 14.51 17.31 -3.48
N GLN A 88 14.83 16.50 -2.48
CA GLN A 88 14.39 15.09 -2.42
C GLN A 88 13.43 14.82 -1.26
N LEU A 89 13.02 15.85 -0.52
CA LEU A 89 12.18 15.69 0.65
C LEU A 89 10.80 15.17 0.29
N THR A 90 10.31 14.21 1.08
CA THR A 90 8.92 13.79 1.02
C THR A 90 8.02 14.87 1.64
N LEU A 91 6.74 14.87 1.27
CA LEU A 91 5.76 15.83 1.79
C LEU A 91 5.74 15.92 3.33
N PRO A 92 5.76 14.79 4.08
CA PRO A 92 5.79 14.83 5.55
C PRO A 92 7.04 15.54 6.12
N VAL A 93 8.21 15.36 5.50
CA VAL A 93 9.45 16.02 5.92
C VAL A 93 9.44 17.49 5.53
N GLY A 94 8.87 17.83 4.37
CA GLY A 94 8.69 19.21 3.92
C GLY A 94 7.81 20.04 4.85
N ILE A 95 6.76 19.43 5.43
CA ILE A 95 5.85 20.10 6.39
C ILE A 95 6.60 20.61 7.62
N GLN A 96 7.65 19.91 8.07
CA GLN A 96 8.44 20.32 9.24
C GLN A 96 9.04 21.73 9.07
N ARG A 97 9.29 22.17 7.83
CA ARG A 97 9.89 23.50 7.55
C ARG A 97 9.00 24.67 7.89
N PHE A 98 7.68 24.47 7.91
CA PHE A 98 6.74 25.50 8.29
C PHE A 98 6.75 25.77 9.81
N PHE A 99 7.34 24.86 10.60
CA PHE A 99 7.68 25.09 11.99
C PHE A 99 9.07 25.74 12.08
N SER A 100 9.11 27.08 12.15
CA SER A 100 10.34 27.85 12.36
C SER A 100 10.43 28.36 13.80
N GLU A 101 11.65 28.54 14.32
CA GLU A 101 11.89 28.96 15.71
C GLU A 101 11.33 30.35 16.05
N ASN A 102 11.17 31.23 15.06
CA ASN A 102 10.74 32.62 15.27
C ASN A 102 9.27 32.89 14.89
N THR A 103 8.75 32.23 13.86
CA THR A 103 7.35 32.37 13.42
C THR A 103 6.90 31.13 12.64
N THR A 104 5.84 30.47 13.10
CA THR A 104 5.20 29.38 12.35
C THR A 104 4.37 29.94 11.20
N ASP A 105 4.62 29.45 9.99
CA ASP A 105 3.79 29.75 8.82
C ASP A 105 2.56 28.84 8.81
N PHE A 106 1.52 29.24 9.54
CA PHE A 106 0.25 28.52 9.62
C PHE A 106 -0.45 28.36 8.26
N PRO A 107 -0.52 29.39 7.39
CA PRO A 107 -1.07 29.23 6.04
C PRO A 107 -0.35 28.17 5.20
N GLY A 108 0.98 28.20 5.17
CA GLY A 108 1.79 27.21 4.44
C GLY A 108 1.62 25.79 4.99
N LEU A 109 1.59 25.65 6.32
CA LEU A 109 1.33 24.39 7.00
C LEU A 109 -0.05 23.81 6.63
N MET A 110 -1.11 24.61 6.70
CA MET A 110 -2.47 24.16 6.37
C MET A 110 -2.58 23.72 4.90
N ALA A 111 -1.97 24.47 3.97
CA ALA A 111 -1.94 24.12 2.56
C ALA A 111 -1.20 22.79 2.31
N ALA A 112 -0.05 22.59 2.96
CA ALA A 112 0.73 21.36 2.84
C ALA A 112 -0.02 20.16 3.46
N SER A 113 -0.68 20.33 4.61
CA SER A 113 -1.52 19.30 5.23
C SER A 113 -2.72 18.93 4.35
N PHE A 114 -3.35 19.91 3.69
CA PHE A 114 -4.42 19.65 2.73
C PHE A 114 -3.90 18.81 1.55
N MET A 115 -2.77 19.19 0.95
CA MET A 115 -2.12 18.44 -0.12
C MET A 115 -1.75 17.01 0.31
N MET A 116 -1.33 16.80 1.56
CA MET A 116 -1.03 15.48 2.11
C MET A 116 -2.26 14.56 2.15
N SER A 117 -3.45 15.13 2.39
CA SER A 117 -4.72 14.38 2.45
C SER A 117 -5.24 13.95 1.07
N VAL A 118 -4.93 14.71 0.01
CA VAL A 118 -5.51 14.51 -1.33
C VAL A 118 -5.28 13.09 -1.87
N PRO A 119 -4.06 12.52 -1.87
CA PRO A 119 -3.83 11.18 -2.42
C PRO A 119 -4.58 10.09 -1.64
N VAL A 120 -4.71 10.24 -0.32
CA VAL A 120 -5.44 9.30 0.53
C VAL A 120 -6.94 9.33 0.20
N VAL A 121 -7.50 10.53 0.02
CA VAL A 121 -8.90 10.70 -0.39
C VAL A 121 -9.15 10.12 -1.79
N VAL A 122 -8.28 10.41 -2.76
CA VAL A 122 -8.39 9.87 -4.13
C VAL A 122 -8.34 8.34 -4.10
N LEU A 123 -7.40 7.76 -3.36
CA LEU A 123 -7.26 6.33 -3.21
C LEU A 123 -8.51 5.71 -2.58
N PHE A 124 -9.06 6.33 -1.53
CA PHE A 124 -10.32 5.90 -0.91
C PHE A 124 -11.49 5.94 -1.92
N LEU A 125 -11.64 7.03 -2.67
CA LEU A 125 -12.72 7.19 -3.66
C LEU A 125 -12.66 6.15 -4.79
N VAL A 126 -11.46 5.76 -5.23
CA VAL A 126 -11.27 4.71 -6.23
C VAL A 126 -11.58 3.34 -5.66
N LEU A 127 -11.29 3.12 -4.37
CA LEU A 127 -11.32 1.80 -3.76
C LEU A 127 -12.62 1.47 -3.03
N GLN A 128 -13.40 2.45 -2.60
CA GLN A 128 -14.71 2.26 -1.98
C GLN A 128 -15.63 1.34 -2.79
N ARG A 129 -15.56 1.38 -4.14
CA ARG A 129 -16.36 0.51 -5.01
C ARG A 129 -16.02 -0.99 -4.86
N TYR A 130 -14.77 -1.31 -4.55
CA TYR A 130 -14.33 -2.70 -4.33
C TYR A 130 -14.73 -3.19 -2.93
N PHE A 131 -14.68 -2.30 -1.93
CA PHE A 131 -15.18 -2.61 -0.59
C PHE A 131 -16.69 -2.88 -0.58
N VAL A 132 -17.46 -2.07 -1.31
CA VAL A 132 -18.92 -2.28 -1.45
C VAL A 132 -19.21 -3.62 -2.11
N ARG A 133 -18.51 -3.98 -3.21
CA ARG A 133 -18.66 -5.28 -3.87
C ARG A 133 -18.31 -6.45 -2.95
N ALA A 134 -17.20 -6.35 -2.22
CA ALA A 134 -16.77 -7.39 -1.28
C ALA A 134 -17.80 -7.62 -0.14
N LEU A 135 -18.41 -6.55 0.38
CA LEU A 135 -19.47 -6.65 1.38
C LEU A 135 -20.74 -7.29 0.82
N THR A 136 -21.12 -6.97 -0.42
CA THR A 136 -22.31 -7.54 -1.06
C THR A 136 -22.12 -9.00 -1.49
N GLU A 137 -20.94 -9.37 -1.98
CA GLU A 137 -20.64 -10.76 -2.39
C GLU A 137 -20.44 -11.67 -1.17
N GLY A 138 -19.86 -11.15 -0.08
CA GLY A 138 -19.72 -11.89 1.18
C GLY A 138 -21.02 -12.06 1.97
N ALA A 139 -22.02 -11.20 1.76
CA ALA A 139 -23.34 -11.29 2.38
C ALA A 139 -24.25 -12.33 1.72
N VAL A 140 -23.97 -12.74 0.48
CA VAL A 140 -24.66 -13.84 -0.21
C VAL A 140 -23.90 -15.14 0.05
N LYS A 141 -23.82 -15.57 1.30
CA LYS A 141 -23.49 -16.97 1.62
C LYS A 141 -24.77 -17.79 1.53
N HIS A 142 -24.92 -18.49 0.40
CA HIS A 142 -25.56 -19.81 0.34
C HIS A 142 -24.46 -20.87 0.31
#